data_AF-A0A1S3JJ02-F1
#
_entry.id   AF-A0A1S3JJ02-F1
#
_cell.length_a   1.000
_cell.length_b   1.000
_cell.length_c   1.000
_cell.angle_alpha   90.00
_cell.angle_beta   90.00
_cell.angle_gamma   90.00
#
_symmetry.space_group_name_H-M   'P 1'
#
loop_
_entity.id
_entity.type
_entity.pdbx_description
1 polymer ?
#
loop_
_entity_poly.entity_id
_entity_poly.type
_entity_poly.pdbx_seq_one_letter_code
_entity_poly.pdbx_strand_id
1 'polypeptide(L)'
;MALAKKNQLYSNHVTAWNEVWKKGRIDVSDNKGLAKSVYGCLYYILSSLPLKEDTNWPFIGLSPGDLAHGAYKKDYEGHVFWDQETWMYPPIQMFFPDLAKIMLKTRTRTLDAARHNAIQKRLKGAKYPWESAFTGAETSPSNDTATYEIHINGDISLAVRQYLYSTWDVDFLKNEKGFDMVLGIADFWESRSVVGKGGKLEIHSVDGPDEYHFNVNNSVYTNYVAKI
;
A
#
# COMPACT_ATOMS: atom_id res chain seq x y z
N MET A 1 7.91 -24.44 -28.49
CA MET A 1 8.11 -22.97 -28.49
C MET A 1 9.56 -22.70 -28.85
N ALA A 2 9.83 -21.97 -29.94
CA ALA A 2 11.18 -21.48 -30.21
C ALA A 2 11.44 -20.24 -29.34
N LEU A 3 12.54 -20.24 -28.58
CA LEU A 3 12.95 -19.07 -27.80
C LEU A 3 13.28 -17.91 -28.74
N ALA A 4 12.80 -16.71 -28.43
CA ALA A 4 13.05 -15.51 -29.22
C ALA A 4 14.56 -15.21 -29.32
N LYS A 5 15.03 -14.71 -30.48
CA LYS A 5 16.43 -14.32 -30.66
C LYS A 5 16.77 -13.12 -29.76
N LYS A 6 17.99 -13.05 -29.20
CA LYS A 6 18.44 -12.01 -28.24
C LYS A 6 18.12 -10.57 -28.69
N ASN A 7 18.39 -10.22 -29.93
CA ASN A 7 18.13 -8.87 -30.45
C ASN A 7 16.62 -8.53 -30.49
N GLN A 8 15.77 -9.54 -30.67
CA GLN A 8 14.33 -9.38 -30.63
C GLN A 8 13.84 -9.15 -29.19
N LEU A 9 14.42 -9.84 -28.21
CA LEU A 9 14.10 -9.62 -26.79
C LEU A 9 14.44 -8.19 -26.33
N TYR A 10 15.64 -7.70 -26.66
CA TYR A 10 16.04 -6.33 -26.31
C TYR A 10 15.14 -5.28 -26.96
N SER A 11 14.87 -5.42 -28.27
CA SER A 11 13.98 -4.49 -28.99
C SER A 11 12.57 -4.48 -28.41
N ASN A 12 12.02 -5.66 -28.08
CA ASN A 12 10.70 -5.78 -27.45
C ASN A 12 10.68 -5.13 -26.06
N HIS A 13 11.73 -5.32 -25.26
CA HIS A 13 11.87 -4.70 -23.93
C HIS A 13 11.92 -3.17 -24.01
N VAL A 14 12.75 -2.62 -24.91
CA VAL A 14 12.84 -1.16 -25.12
C VAL A 14 11.50 -0.59 -25.59
N THR A 15 10.83 -1.29 -26.52
CA THR A 15 9.50 -0.89 -26.99
C THR A 15 8.49 -0.88 -25.84
N ALA A 16 8.46 -1.92 -25.01
CA ALA A 16 7.55 -1.99 -23.86
C ALA A 16 7.80 -0.85 -22.86
N TRP A 17 9.05 -0.56 -22.53
CA TRP A 17 9.38 0.57 -21.63
C TRP A 17 9.05 1.92 -22.24
N ASN A 18 9.23 2.12 -23.54
CA ASN A 18 8.82 3.35 -24.20
C ASN A 18 7.30 3.57 -24.08
N GLU A 19 6.48 2.52 -24.17
CA GLU A 19 5.03 2.64 -23.94
C GLU A 19 4.70 3.02 -22.49
N VAL A 20 5.45 2.49 -21.51
CA VAL A 20 5.30 2.91 -20.10
C VAL A 20 5.66 4.39 -19.94
N TRP A 21 6.80 4.83 -20.47
CA TRP A 21 7.26 6.23 -20.36
C TRP A 21 6.40 7.24 -21.12
N LYS A 22 5.61 6.80 -22.10
CA LYS A 22 4.62 7.64 -22.79
C LYS A 22 3.38 7.91 -21.94
N LYS A 23 3.03 7.02 -21.00
CA LYS A 23 1.85 7.20 -20.13
C LYS A 23 2.07 8.27 -19.08
N GLY A 24 3.24 8.30 -18.44
CA GLY A 24 3.56 9.35 -17.49
C GLY A 24 5.00 9.28 -16.97
N ARG A 25 5.61 10.46 -16.82
CA ARG A 25 6.94 10.67 -16.26
C ARG A 25 7.12 12.14 -15.90
N ILE A 26 8.16 12.44 -15.14
CA ILE A 26 8.58 13.80 -14.81
C ILE A 26 9.89 14.07 -15.58
N ASP A 27 9.84 15.04 -16.50
CA ASP A 27 11.01 15.48 -17.26
C ASP A 27 11.65 16.68 -16.56
N VAL A 28 12.94 16.58 -16.25
CA VAL A 28 13.71 17.64 -15.57
C VAL A 28 14.71 18.24 -16.55
N SER A 29 14.49 19.50 -16.93
CA SER A 29 15.41 20.27 -17.77
C SER A 29 16.61 20.78 -16.97
N ASP A 30 17.74 20.98 -17.65
CA ASP A 30 18.93 21.69 -17.14
C ASP A 30 19.62 21.09 -15.90
N ASN A 31 19.18 19.92 -15.41
CA ASN A 31 19.85 19.17 -14.36
C ASN A 31 19.84 17.66 -14.65
N LYS A 32 20.89 17.18 -15.33
CA LYS A 32 21.04 15.76 -15.69
C LYS A 32 21.14 14.83 -14.48
N GLY A 33 21.70 15.29 -13.37
CA GLY A 33 21.81 14.50 -12.14
C GLY A 33 20.44 14.21 -11.55
N LEU A 34 19.65 15.27 -11.35
CA LEU A 34 18.28 15.17 -10.86
C LEU A 34 17.38 14.38 -11.82
N ALA A 35 17.49 14.61 -13.12
CA ALA A 35 16.73 13.85 -14.12
C ALA A 35 16.98 12.34 -13.99
N LYS A 36 18.25 11.92 -13.85
CA LYS A 36 18.61 10.51 -13.64
C LYS A 36 18.01 9.94 -12.35
N SER A 37 18.06 10.71 -11.25
CA SER A 37 17.48 10.28 -9.98
C SER A 37 15.96 10.10 -10.08
N VAL A 38 15.25 11.06 -10.67
CA VAL A 38 13.79 10.99 -10.86
C VAL A 38 13.38 9.80 -11.73
N TYR A 39 14.06 9.60 -12.87
CA TYR A 39 13.80 8.44 -13.72
C TYR A 39 14.16 7.13 -13.03
N GLY A 40 15.26 7.09 -12.28
CA GLY A 40 15.69 5.93 -11.50
C GLY A 40 14.63 5.51 -10.48
N CYS A 41 14.18 6.44 -9.64
CA CYS A 41 13.14 6.17 -8.64
C CYS A 41 11.86 5.62 -9.27
N LEU A 42 11.35 6.26 -10.32
CA LEU A 42 10.13 5.81 -10.99
C LEU A 42 10.34 4.48 -11.72
N TYR A 43 11.53 4.24 -12.30
CA TYR A 43 11.89 2.96 -12.90
C TYR A 43 11.87 1.81 -11.90
N TYR A 44 12.40 1.98 -10.69
CA TYR A 44 12.40 0.93 -9.67
C TYR A 44 10.99 0.57 -9.20
N ILE A 45 10.13 1.58 -8.99
CA ILE A 45 8.72 1.34 -8.64
C ILE A 45 8.00 0.61 -9.78
N LEU A 46 8.09 1.12 -11.02
CA LEU A 46 7.41 0.53 -12.17
C LEU A 46 7.92 -0.87 -12.52
N SER A 47 9.22 -1.14 -12.32
CA SER A 47 9.78 -2.48 -12.52
C SER A 47 9.24 -3.49 -11.52
N SER A 48 8.78 -3.01 -10.36
CA SER A 48 8.20 -3.82 -9.29
C SER A 48 6.68 -4.01 -9.41
N LEU A 49 6.05 -3.34 -10.38
CA LEU A 49 4.61 -3.44 -10.64
C LEU A 49 4.33 -4.37 -11.83
N PRO A 50 3.23 -5.13 -11.79
CA PRO A 50 2.78 -5.87 -12.94
C PRO A 50 2.17 -4.87 -13.93
N LEU A 51 2.86 -4.61 -15.05
CA LEU A 51 2.39 -3.67 -16.08
C LEU A 51 1.03 -4.05 -16.69
N LYS A 52 0.54 -5.27 -16.39
CA LYS A 52 -0.81 -5.78 -16.67
C LYS A 52 -1.26 -6.66 -15.51
N GLU A 53 -2.55 -6.62 -15.17
CA GLU A 53 -3.11 -7.52 -14.17
C GLU A 53 -3.05 -8.99 -14.64
N ASP A 54 -2.58 -9.87 -13.77
CA ASP A 54 -2.61 -11.33 -13.95
C ASP A 54 -3.50 -11.95 -12.86
N THR A 55 -4.60 -12.58 -13.28
CA THR A 55 -5.55 -13.21 -12.36
C THR A 55 -5.06 -14.55 -11.82
N ASN A 56 -4.08 -15.20 -12.47
CA ASN A 56 -3.51 -16.46 -12.01
C ASN A 56 -2.45 -16.23 -10.93
N TRP A 57 -1.69 -15.15 -11.06
CA TRP A 57 -0.67 -14.72 -10.11
C TRP A 57 -0.97 -13.30 -9.66
N PRO A 58 -1.90 -13.11 -8.71
CA PRO A 58 -2.30 -11.79 -8.28
C PRO A 58 -1.11 -11.05 -7.69
N PHE A 59 -1.05 -9.75 -7.96
CA PHE A 59 -0.09 -8.87 -7.35
C PHE A 59 -0.19 -8.92 -5.82
N ILE A 60 0.96 -8.99 -5.16
CA ILE A 60 1.01 -9.11 -3.70
C ILE A 60 1.23 -7.78 -3.01
N GLY A 61 1.80 -6.80 -3.72
CA GLY A 61 2.09 -5.46 -3.25
C GLY A 61 3.55 -5.08 -3.43
N LEU A 62 3.90 -3.85 -3.06
CA LEU A 62 5.26 -3.31 -3.09
C LEU A 62 5.87 -3.34 -1.70
N SER A 63 7.10 -3.84 -1.63
CA SER A 63 7.94 -3.76 -0.44
C SER A 63 8.82 -2.51 -0.48
N PRO A 64 9.11 -1.85 0.67
CA PRO A 64 10.11 -0.79 0.74
C PRO A 64 11.50 -1.24 0.25
N GLY A 65 11.81 -2.54 0.34
CA GLY A 65 13.06 -3.12 -0.17
C GLY A 65 13.11 -3.39 -1.68
N ASP A 66 12.03 -3.17 -2.43
CA ASP A 66 11.93 -3.46 -3.87
C ASP A 66 12.25 -4.92 -4.30
N LEU A 67 12.15 -5.21 -5.61
CA LEU A 67 12.41 -6.54 -6.17
C LEU A 67 13.86 -7.03 -6.02
N ALA A 68 14.83 -6.13 -5.86
CA ALA A 68 16.24 -6.47 -5.78
C ALA A 68 16.67 -6.89 -4.38
N HIS A 69 15.90 -6.54 -3.34
CA HIS A 69 16.32 -6.77 -1.95
C HIS A 69 15.34 -7.58 -1.07
N GLY A 70 14.11 -7.84 -1.52
CA GLY A 70 13.10 -8.62 -0.77
C GLY A 70 13.38 -10.14 -0.64
N ALA A 71 14.51 -10.55 -0.07
CA ALA A 71 14.85 -11.96 0.20
C ALA A 71 14.63 -12.33 1.68
N TYR A 72 14.46 -13.62 1.98
CA TYR A 72 14.26 -14.11 3.35
C TYR A 72 15.35 -13.59 4.31
N LYS A 73 14.93 -13.01 5.45
CA LYS A 73 15.78 -12.33 6.44
C LYS A 73 16.64 -11.18 5.89
N LYS A 74 16.23 -10.57 4.78
CA LYS A 74 16.86 -9.37 4.21
C LYS A 74 15.79 -8.34 3.90
N ASP A 75 16.14 -7.07 4.06
CA ASP A 75 15.40 -5.89 3.58
C ASP A 75 13.88 -6.09 3.61
N TYR A 76 13.36 -6.29 4.83
CA TYR A 76 11.95 -6.44 5.15
C TYR A 76 11.23 -7.66 4.54
N GLU A 77 11.96 -8.69 4.12
CA GLU A 77 11.47 -9.99 3.62
C GLU A 77 10.50 -9.90 2.43
N GLY A 78 10.51 -8.77 1.71
CA GLY A 78 9.55 -8.49 0.65
C GLY A 78 8.12 -8.23 1.16
N HIS A 79 7.95 -7.98 2.45
CA HIS A 79 6.66 -7.63 3.05
C HIS A 79 6.19 -6.25 2.58
N VAL A 80 4.87 -6.06 2.60
CA VAL A 80 4.15 -4.87 2.17
C VAL A 80 3.69 -4.12 3.42
N PHE A 81 4.15 -2.88 3.52
CA PHE A 81 3.91 -1.95 4.63
C PHE A 81 2.98 -0.81 4.19
N TRP A 82 2.76 0.16 5.07
CA TRP A 82 2.14 1.44 4.75
C TRP A 82 2.91 2.23 3.68
N ASP A 83 4.18 1.90 3.43
CA ASP A 83 5.01 2.47 2.36
C ASP A 83 4.37 2.35 0.98
N GLN A 84 3.67 1.24 0.74
CA GLN A 84 2.95 1.02 -0.51
C GLN A 84 1.98 2.17 -0.75
N GLU A 85 1.10 2.45 0.21
CA GLU A 85 0.03 3.45 0.09
C GLU A 85 0.50 4.89 0.31
N THR A 86 1.50 5.12 1.15
CA THR A 86 1.90 6.47 1.56
C THR A 86 2.99 7.05 0.67
N TRP A 87 4.01 6.26 0.34
CA TRP A 87 5.22 6.75 -0.34
C TRP A 87 5.25 6.40 -1.82
N MET A 88 4.83 5.18 -2.18
CA MET A 88 4.95 4.68 -3.56
C MET A 88 3.68 4.90 -4.39
N TYR A 89 2.51 4.88 -3.76
CA TYR A 89 1.22 5.02 -4.42
C TYR A 89 1.03 6.37 -5.13
N PRO A 90 1.35 7.54 -4.54
CA PRO A 90 0.97 8.83 -5.13
C PRO A 90 1.42 9.06 -6.58
N PRO A 91 2.70 8.81 -6.97
CA PRO A 91 3.10 8.97 -8.37
C PRO A 91 2.42 7.95 -9.28
N ILE A 92 2.14 6.73 -8.79
CA ILE A 92 1.49 5.68 -9.57
C ILE A 92 0.01 6.01 -9.79
N GLN A 93 -0.69 6.47 -8.77
CA GLN A 93 -2.06 6.97 -8.88
C GLN A 93 -2.17 8.11 -9.90
N MET A 94 -1.24 9.07 -9.86
CA MET A 94 -1.28 10.24 -10.74
C MET A 94 -1.01 9.89 -12.22
N PHE A 95 -0.04 9.02 -12.49
CA PHE A 95 0.43 8.74 -13.86
C PHE A 95 -0.12 7.43 -14.45
N PHE A 96 -0.52 6.49 -13.61
CA PHE A 96 -0.87 5.12 -13.97
C PHE A 96 -2.08 4.60 -13.15
N PRO A 97 -3.27 5.22 -13.26
CA PRO A 97 -4.43 4.87 -12.44
C PRO A 97 -4.84 3.39 -12.51
N ASP A 98 -4.65 2.73 -13.67
CA ASP A 98 -4.88 1.28 -13.79
C ASP A 98 -3.97 0.46 -12.86
N LEU A 99 -2.70 0.85 -12.73
CA LEU A 99 -1.75 0.19 -11.82
C LEU A 99 -2.06 0.52 -10.37
N ALA A 100 -2.52 1.75 -10.10
CA ALA A 100 -2.96 2.17 -8.78
C ALA A 100 -4.19 1.37 -8.31
N LYS A 101 -5.10 1.02 -9.22
CA LYS A 101 -6.19 0.08 -8.92
C LYS A 101 -5.67 -1.31 -8.55
N ILE A 102 -4.69 -1.84 -9.29
CA ILE A 102 -4.06 -3.13 -8.98
C ILE A 102 -3.42 -3.11 -7.59
N MET A 103 -2.75 -2.01 -7.21
CA MET A 103 -2.18 -1.84 -5.87
C MET A 103 -3.26 -1.87 -4.78
N LEU A 104 -4.38 -1.17 -4.95
CA LEU A 104 -5.49 -1.21 -3.97
C LEU A 104 -6.17 -2.60 -3.91
N LYS A 105 -6.24 -3.32 -5.03
CA LYS A 105 -6.78 -4.68 -5.07
C LYS A 105 -5.96 -5.67 -4.24
N THR A 106 -4.70 -5.37 -3.89
CA THR A 106 -3.95 -6.20 -2.93
C THR A 106 -4.59 -6.16 -1.54
N ARG A 107 -5.15 -5.01 -1.13
CA ARG A 107 -5.84 -4.84 0.15
C ARG A 107 -7.24 -5.43 0.12
N THR A 108 -7.99 -5.30 -0.98
CA THR A 108 -9.33 -5.92 -1.06
C THR A 108 -9.26 -7.45 -1.12
N ARG A 109 -8.21 -8.01 -1.75
CA ARG A 109 -7.91 -9.45 -1.73
C ARG A 109 -7.62 -9.98 -0.33
N THR A 110 -6.97 -9.19 0.50
CA THR A 110 -6.53 -9.57 1.86
C THR A 110 -7.50 -9.14 2.97
N LEU A 111 -8.68 -8.62 2.61
CA LEU A 111 -9.69 -8.11 3.55
C LEU A 111 -10.12 -9.15 4.60
N ASP A 112 -10.30 -10.41 4.21
CA ASP A 112 -10.72 -11.46 5.14
C ASP A 112 -9.62 -11.80 6.16
N ALA A 113 -8.35 -11.69 5.77
CA ALA A 113 -7.22 -11.83 6.70
C ALA A 113 -7.15 -10.64 7.68
N ALA A 114 -7.41 -9.41 7.22
CA ALA A 114 -7.50 -8.24 8.07
C ALA A 114 -8.66 -8.33 9.08
N ARG A 115 -9.81 -8.87 8.67
CA ARG A 115 -10.94 -9.17 9.58
C ARG A 115 -10.56 -10.22 10.62
N HIS A 116 -9.85 -11.27 10.20
CA HIS A 116 -9.36 -12.30 11.12
C HIS A 116 -8.38 -11.71 12.15
N ASN A 117 -7.47 -10.83 11.73
CA ASN A 117 -6.55 -10.12 12.63
C ASN A 117 -7.30 -9.28 13.67
N ALA A 118 -8.35 -8.55 13.27
CA ALA A 118 -9.20 -7.80 14.20
C ALA A 118 -9.84 -8.72 15.26
N ILE A 119 -10.43 -9.84 14.84
CA ILE A 119 -11.06 -10.83 15.74
C ILE A 119 -10.05 -11.38 16.76
N GLN A 120 -8.83 -11.73 16.31
CA GLN A 120 -7.77 -12.22 17.21
C GLN A 120 -7.40 -11.20 18.30
N LYS A 121 -7.51 -9.91 18.01
CA LYS A 121 -7.29 -8.81 18.95
C LYS A 121 -8.56 -8.36 19.69
N ARG A 122 -9.67 -9.09 19.55
CA ARG A 122 -11.00 -8.78 20.13
C ARG A 122 -11.55 -7.42 19.69
N LEU A 123 -11.22 -7.01 18.47
CA LEU A 123 -11.71 -5.81 17.80
C LEU A 123 -12.74 -6.20 16.72
N LYS A 124 -13.47 -5.22 16.21
CA LYS A 124 -14.37 -5.38 15.06
C LYS A 124 -13.69 -4.89 13.78
N GLY A 125 -14.37 -5.06 12.66
CA GLY A 125 -13.94 -4.53 11.37
C GLY A 125 -12.74 -5.27 10.78
N ALA A 126 -11.89 -4.53 10.08
CA ALA A 126 -10.71 -5.00 9.40
C ALA A 126 -9.47 -4.28 9.96
N LYS A 127 -8.62 -5.02 10.66
CA LYS A 127 -7.30 -4.56 11.11
C LYS A 127 -6.27 -5.09 10.11
N TYR A 128 -5.88 -4.28 9.15
CA TYR A 128 -4.77 -4.64 8.26
C TYR A 128 -3.49 -4.85 9.09
N PRO A 129 -2.66 -5.83 8.70
CA PRO A 129 -1.42 -6.11 9.38
C PRO A 129 -0.41 -4.97 9.18
N TRP A 130 0.53 -4.80 10.10
CA TRP A 130 1.64 -3.85 9.88
C TRP A 130 2.51 -4.32 8.72
N GLU A 131 2.83 -5.62 8.71
CA GLU A 131 3.50 -6.29 7.61
C GLU A 131 2.59 -7.33 6.97
N SER A 132 2.35 -7.18 5.68
CA SER A 132 1.57 -8.13 4.87
C SER A 132 2.45 -8.89 3.90
N ALA A 133 2.17 -10.18 3.71
CA ALA A 133 2.71 -10.98 2.61
C ALA A 133 1.59 -11.56 1.73
N PHE A 134 1.85 -12.69 1.06
CA PHE A 134 0.93 -13.32 0.11
C PHE A 134 -0.48 -13.57 0.67
N THR A 135 -0.59 -14.03 1.92
CA THR A 135 -1.86 -14.41 2.56
C THR A 135 -2.63 -13.22 3.13
N GLY A 136 -1.99 -12.08 3.33
CA GLY A 136 -2.57 -10.93 4.06
C GLY A 136 -2.60 -11.07 5.57
N ALA A 137 -2.08 -12.17 6.13
CA ALA A 137 -1.93 -12.31 7.57
C ALA A 137 -0.80 -11.41 8.09
N GLU A 138 -0.85 -11.09 9.38
CA GLU A 138 0.23 -10.40 10.08
C GLU A 138 1.53 -11.22 10.01
N THR A 139 2.56 -10.63 9.42
CA THR A 139 3.89 -11.25 9.29
C THR A 139 4.99 -10.48 10.02
N SER A 140 4.65 -9.42 10.75
CA SER A 140 5.64 -8.67 11.52
C SER A 140 6.35 -9.58 12.54
N PRO A 141 7.69 -9.54 12.59
CA PRO A 141 8.46 -10.32 13.56
C PRO A 141 8.27 -9.79 14.99
N SER A 142 7.88 -8.52 15.13
CA SER A 142 7.55 -7.89 16.42
C SER A 142 6.05 -7.90 16.66
N ASN A 143 5.62 -8.43 17.82
CA ASN A 143 4.23 -8.36 18.23
C ASN A 143 3.83 -6.94 18.66
N ASP A 144 4.78 -6.09 19.04
CA ASP A 144 4.50 -4.71 19.48
C ASP A 144 4.08 -3.85 18.29
N THR A 145 4.87 -3.81 17.20
CA THR A 145 4.52 -3.07 15.98
C THR A 145 3.20 -3.59 15.39
N ALA A 146 3.05 -4.92 15.31
CA ALA A 146 1.80 -5.57 14.90
C ALA A 146 0.57 -5.17 15.74
N THR A 147 0.77 -4.79 17.00
CA THR A 147 -0.34 -4.46 17.93
C THR A 147 -0.62 -2.96 17.96
N TYR A 148 0.41 -2.12 17.98
CA TYR A 148 0.31 -0.70 18.27
C TYR A 148 0.36 0.19 17.02
N GLU A 149 1.01 -0.25 15.95
CA GLU A 149 1.21 0.54 14.73
C GLU A 149 0.03 0.37 13.75
N ILE A 150 -1.10 0.89 14.20
CA ILE A 150 -2.40 0.64 13.56
C ILE A 150 -2.77 1.67 12.50
N HIS A 151 -1.95 2.70 12.31
CA HIS A 151 -2.25 3.79 11.38
C HIS A 151 -2.30 3.34 9.91
N ILE A 152 -1.70 2.20 9.57
CA ILE A 152 -1.80 1.57 8.25
C ILE A 152 -3.23 1.45 7.72
N ASN A 153 -4.22 1.26 8.60
CA ASN A 153 -5.63 1.24 8.21
C ASN A 153 -6.11 2.59 7.65
N GLY A 154 -5.65 3.68 8.27
CA GLY A 154 -5.90 5.03 7.80
C GLY A 154 -5.11 5.37 6.53
N ASP A 155 -3.90 4.86 6.38
CA ASP A 155 -3.08 5.04 5.17
C ASP A 155 -3.73 4.37 3.95
N ILE A 156 -4.28 3.16 4.12
CA ILE A 156 -5.07 2.48 3.11
C ILE A 156 -6.32 3.30 2.74
N SER A 157 -7.03 3.84 3.74
CA SER A 157 -8.22 4.66 3.51
C SER A 157 -7.89 5.95 2.75
N LEU A 158 -6.75 6.58 3.07
CA LEU A 158 -6.25 7.76 2.38
C LEU A 158 -5.92 7.45 0.91
N ALA A 159 -5.23 6.35 0.62
CA ALA A 159 -4.95 5.95 -0.76
C ALA A 159 -6.24 5.68 -1.57
N VAL A 160 -7.24 5.02 -0.98
CA VAL A 160 -8.55 4.82 -1.61
C VAL A 160 -9.24 6.15 -1.89
N ARG A 161 -9.23 7.07 -0.92
CA ARG A 161 -9.83 8.40 -1.08
C ARG A 161 -9.15 9.19 -2.19
N GLN A 162 -7.82 9.20 -2.23
CA GLN A 162 -7.05 9.84 -3.29
C GLN A 162 -7.37 9.24 -4.67
N TYR A 163 -7.40 7.90 -4.77
CA TYR A 163 -7.79 7.20 -5.98
C TYR A 163 -9.15 7.65 -6.48
N LEU A 164 -10.18 7.56 -5.65
CA LEU A 164 -11.54 7.94 -6.02
C LEU A 164 -11.67 9.41 -6.40
N TYR A 165 -10.96 10.32 -5.72
CA TYR A 165 -10.95 11.74 -6.07
C TYR A 165 -10.32 12.02 -7.42
N SER A 166 -9.32 11.23 -7.82
CA SER A 166 -8.65 11.39 -9.11
C SER A 166 -9.35 10.69 -10.28
N THR A 167 -10.00 9.55 -10.05
CA THR A 167 -10.51 8.68 -11.12
C THR A 167 -12.02 8.60 -11.21
N TRP A 168 -12.74 8.91 -10.11
CA TRP A 168 -14.18 8.68 -9.99
C TRP A 168 -14.59 7.21 -10.24
N ASP A 169 -13.67 6.25 -10.07
CA ASP A 169 -13.91 4.82 -10.28
C ASP A 169 -14.78 4.23 -9.18
N VAL A 170 -16.10 4.45 -9.29
CA VAL A 170 -17.11 3.86 -8.40
C VAL A 170 -17.24 2.34 -8.57
N ASP A 171 -16.73 1.77 -9.67
CA ASP A 171 -16.75 0.32 -9.88
C ASP A 171 -15.75 -0.38 -8.96
N PHE A 172 -14.65 0.26 -8.59
CA PHE A 172 -13.77 -0.23 -7.52
C PHE A 172 -14.55 -0.46 -6.21
N LEU A 173 -15.41 0.49 -5.84
CA LEU A 173 -16.22 0.35 -4.61
C LEU A 173 -17.24 -0.77 -4.72
N LYS A 174 -17.94 -0.86 -5.86
CA LYS A 174 -19.08 -1.77 -6.06
C LYS A 174 -18.66 -3.22 -6.33
N ASN A 175 -17.65 -3.41 -7.17
CA ASN A 175 -17.34 -4.70 -7.77
C ASN A 175 -16.00 -5.28 -7.31
N GLU A 176 -15.11 -4.46 -6.75
CA GLU A 176 -13.76 -4.88 -6.32
C GLU A 176 -13.63 -4.98 -4.80
N LYS A 177 -14.76 -5.07 -4.07
CA LYS A 177 -14.85 -5.04 -2.60
C LYS A 177 -14.29 -3.77 -1.94
N GLY A 178 -14.12 -2.68 -2.70
CA GLY A 178 -13.61 -1.42 -2.16
C GLY A 178 -14.49 -0.83 -1.05
N PHE A 179 -15.82 -0.96 -1.17
CA PHE A 179 -16.75 -0.52 -0.12
C PHE A 179 -16.59 -1.33 1.16
N ASP A 180 -16.57 -2.67 1.05
CA ASP A 180 -16.42 -3.58 2.21
C ASP A 180 -15.10 -3.35 2.96
N MET A 181 -14.04 -3.01 2.22
CA MET A 181 -12.74 -2.69 2.77
C MET A 181 -12.78 -1.41 3.61
N VAL A 182 -13.29 -0.31 3.04
CA VAL A 182 -13.35 0.99 3.74
C VAL A 182 -14.31 0.91 4.94
N LEU A 183 -15.45 0.24 4.80
CA LEU A 183 -16.38 0.00 5.91
C LEU A 183 -15.72 -0.84 7.00
N GLY A 184 -15.00 -1.89 6.64
CA GLY A 184 -14.25 -2.71 7.59
C GLY A 184 -13.22 -1.89 8.37
N ILE A 185 -12.51 -0.97 7.72
CA ILE A 185 -11.57 -0.06 8.39
C ILE A 185 -12.32 0.90 9.34
N ALA A 186 -13.46 1.44 8.93
CA ALA A 186 -14.27 2.30 9.79
C ALA A 186 -14.77 1.57 11.06
N ASP A 187 -15.27 0.34 10.91
CA ASP A 187 -15.68 -0.52 12.03
C ASP A 187 -14.51 -0.85 12.96
N PHE A 188 -13.30 -1.00 12.40
CA PHE A 188 -12.09 -1.16 13.19
C PHE A 188 -11.83 0.09 14.06
N TRP A 189 -11.84 1.28 13.47
CA TRP A 189 -11.63 2.53 14.21
C TRP A 189 -12.68 2.79 15.27
N GLU A 190 -13.96 2.49 14.98
CA GLU A 190 -15.04 2.56 15.96
C GLU A 190 -14.74 1.65 17.16
N SER A 191 -14.39 0.39 16.90
CA SER A 191 -14.10 -0.57 17.97
C SER A 191 -12.81 -0.30 18.74
N ARG A 192 -11.86 0.42 18.12
CA ARG A 192 -10.54 0.72 18.69
C ARG A 192 -10.53 2.00 19.54
N SER A 193 -11.50 2.87 19.32
CA SER A 193 -11.65 4.15 20.01
C SER A 193 -12.31 3.99 21.37
N VAL A 194 -11.93 4.83 22.34
CA VAL A 194 -12.54 4.89 23.67
C VAL A 194 -13.14 6.28 23.91
N VAL A 195 -14.19 6.35 24.74
CA VAL A 195 -14.75 7.63 25.14
C VAL A 195 -13.85 8.26 26.21
N GLY A 196 -13.16 9.32 25.83
CA GLY A 196 -12.27 10.11 26.67
C GLY A 196 -12.96 11.24 27.43
N LYS A 197 -12.16 12.18 27.93
CA LYS A 197 -12.69 13.30 28.72
C LYS A 197 -13.53 14.25 27.86
N GLY A 198 -14.68 14.65 28.38
CA GLY A 198 -15.61 15.55 27.67
C GLY A 198 -16.34 14.88 26.50
N GLY A 199 -16.42 13.54 26.48
CA GLY A 199 -17.19 12.78 25.48
C GLY A 199 -16.52 12.67 24.11
N LYS A 200 -15.25 13.08 23.99
CA LYS A 200 -14.47 12.93 22.75
C LYS A 200 -13.96 11.50 22.61
N LEU A 201 -13.91 11.00 21.39
CA LEU A 201 -13.23 9.74 21.10
C LEU A 201 -11.71 9.95 21.18
N GLU A 202 -11.03 9.01 21.82
CA GLU A 202 -9.59 8.96 21.98
C GLU A 202 -9.08 7.59 21.51
N ILE A 203 -7.84 7.55 21.00
CA ILE A 203 -7.17 6.31 20.60
C ILE A 203 -5.92 6.19 21.45
N HIS A 204 -5.91 5.23 22.37
CA HIS A 204 -4.84 5.01 23.34
C HIS A 204 -3.91 3.88 22.91
N SER A 205 -2.69 3.83 23.45
CA SER A 205 -1.72 2.76 23.24
C SER A 205 -1.50 2.47 21.76
N VAL A 206 -0.96 3.45 21.05
CA VAL A 206 -0.59 3.34 19.64
C VAL A 206 0.85 3.77 19.44
N ASP A 207 1.42 3.29 18.36
CA ASP A 207 2.68 3.76 17.81
C ASP A 207 2.29 4.58 16.57
N GLY A 208 2.78 5.82 16.52
CA GLY A 208 2.65 6.65 15.32
C GLY A 208 3.82 6.38 14.37
N PRO A 209 3.92 7.13 13.25
CA PRO A 209 5.05 6.99 12.32
C PRO A 209 6.44 7.21 12.93
N ASP A 210 6.51 7.85 14.10
CA ASP A 210 7.74 7.91 14.90
C ASP A 210 7.82 6.68 15.81
N GLU A 211 8.39 5.60 15.27
CA GLU A 211 8.55 4.31 15.95
C GLU A 211 9.40 4.37 17.24
N TYR A 212 10.11 5.48 17.50
CA TYR A 212 10.86 5.65 18.76
C TYR A 212 9.95 5.97 19.96
N HIS A 213 8.71 6.37 19.72
CA HIS A 213 7.73 6.71 20.76
C HIS A 213 6.56 5.73 20.74
N PHE A 214 6.76 4.63 21.46
CA PHE A 214 5.78 3.55 21.54
C PHE A 214 4.76 3.75 22.68
N ASN A 215 3.59 3.13 22.52
CA ASN A 215 2.50 3.09 23.48
C ASN A 215 2.04 4.50 23.92
N VAL A 216 1.94 5.42 22.96
CA VAL A 216 1.45 6.78 23.21
C VAL A 216 -0.08 6.84 23.08
N ASN A 217 -0.68 7.82 23.74
CA ASN A 217 -2.11 8.10 23.59
C ASN A 217 -2.30 9.30 22.67
N ASN A 218 -3.32 9.22 21.81
CA ASN A 218 -3.73 10.31 20.95
C ASN A 218 -2.61 10.82 20.03
N SER A 219 -1.87 9.89 19.42
CA SER A 219 -0.96 10.21 18.32
C SER A 219 -1.68 11.07 17.29
N VAL A 220 -1.12 12.24 16.99
CA VAL A 220 -1.74 13.22 16.09
C VAL A 220 -1.99 12.59 14.72
N TYR A 221 -1.01 11.86 14.21
CA TYR A 221 -1.11 11.18 12.91
C TYR A 221 -2.22 10.13 12.94
N THR A 222 -2.18 9.20 13.89
CA THR A 222 -3.14 8.09 14.01
C THR A 222 -4.57 8.61 14.16
N ASN A 223 -4.78 9.62 15.02
CA ASN A 223 -6.10 10.22 15.21
C ASN A 223 -6.60 10.94 13.94
N TYR A 224 -5.70 11.55 13.17
CA TYR A 224 -6.08 12.23 11.94
C TYR A 224 -6.47 11.23 10.86
N VAL A 225 -5.66 10.20 10.61
CA VAL A 225 -5.96 9.20 9.57
C VAL A 225 -7.18 8.34 9.92
N ALA A 226 -7.48 8.13 11.20
CA ALA A 226 -8.71 7.47 11.66
C ALA A 226 -10.00 8.27 11.33
N LYS A 227 -9.88 9.58 11.09
CA LYS A 227 -11.01 10.47 10.78
C LYS A 227 -11.31 10.58 9.28
N ILE A 228 -10.36 10.18 8.41
CA ILE A 228 -10.39 10.40 6.95
C ILE A 228 -11.51 9.62 6.28
#